data_AF-A0A382XTN4-F1
#
_entry.id   AF-A0A382XTN4-F1
#
_cell.length_a   1.000
_cell.length_b   1.000
_cell.length_c   1.000
_cell.angle_alpha   90.00
_cell.angle_beta   90.00
_cell.angle_gamma   90.00
#
_symmetry.space_group_name_H-M   'P 1'
#
loop_
_entity.id
_entity.type
_entity.pdbx_description
1 polymer ?
#
loop_
_entity_poly.entity_id
_entity_poly.type
_entity_poly.pdbx_seq_one_letter_code
_entity_poly.pdbx_strand_id
1 'polypeptide(L)'
;MAQAYWQSRATRDATFSLHFRKFPCNRSYYVFVGLEDVLDYLEAFSFSDADIEALKYLGPFDDGFLQYLSGLSFSGEVRSMPEGTLFFENEPVLEVAGPVIECQLVETFIVNQINLQSMMATKAARTVHAAAGRQVLDFAARRS
;
A
#
# COMPACT_ATOMS: atom_id res chain seq x y z
N MET A 1 -7.26 -9.23 13.45
CA MET A 1 -8.46 -8.86 12.67
C MET A 1 -8.80 -9.93 11.63
N ALA A 2 -7.88 -10.29 10.72
CA ALA A 2 -8.11 -11.33 9.71
C ALA A 2 -8.72 -12.63 10.26
N GLN A 3 -8.15 -13.22 11.31
CA GLN A 3 -8.73 -14.42 11.94
C GLN A 3 -10.15 -14.20 12.51
N ALA A 4 -10.45 -13.02 13.05
CA ALA A 4 -11.79 -12.71 13.55
C ALA A 4 -12.82 -12.60 12.41
N TYR A 5 -12.43 -12.02 11.26
CA TYR A 5 -13.25 -12.02 10.05
C TYR A 5 -13.47 -13.44 9.53
N TRP A 6 -12.42 -14.27 9.52
CA TRP A 6 -12.50 -15.66 9.10
C TRP A 6 -13.44 -16.48 9.99
N GLN A 7 -13.29 -16.38 11.32
CA GLN A 7 -14.14 -17.08 12.29
C GLN A 7 -15.62 -16.64 12.22
N SER A 8 -15.87 -15.35 11.99
CA SER A 8 -17.23 -14.83 11.82
C SER A 8 -17.83 -15.12 10.44
N ARG A 9 -17.09 -15.79 9.54
CA ARG A 9 -17.46 -16.00 8.12
C ARG A 9 -17.82 -14.68 7.43
N ALA A 10 -17.18 -13.59 7.84
CA ALA A 10 -17.30 -12.30 7.19
C ALA A 10 -16.46 -12.30 5.90
N THR A 11 -16.93 -13.02 4.89
CA THR A 11 -16.33 -13.10 3.54
C THR A 11 -16.94 -12.06 2.61
N ARG A 12 -17.35 -10.91 3.15
CA ARG A 12 -17.99 -9.87 2.34
C ARG A 12 -16.92 -9.08 1.60
N ASP A 13 -17.29 -8.63 0.41
CA ASP A 13 -16.48 -7.67 -0.32
C ASP A 13 -16.48 -6.33 0.41
N ALA A 14 -15.33 -5.68 0.42
CA ALA A 14 -15.11 -4.37 1.00
C ALA A 14 -14.24 -3.54 0.05
N THR A 15 -14.53 -2.24 0.00
CA THR A 15 -13.72 -1.25 -0.71
C THR A 15 -13.00 -0.36 0.29
N PHE A 16 -11.69 -0.28 0.16
CA PHE A 16 -10.83 0.59 0.95
C PHE A 16 -10.29 1.70 0.04
N SER A 17 -10.47 2.96 0.43
CA SER A 17 -10.00 4.12 -0.33
C SER A 17 -8.86 4.84 0.41
N LEU A 18 -7.68 4.84 -0.21
CA LEU A 18 -6.51 5.54 0.30
C LEU A 18 -6.58 7.03 -0.06
N HIS A 19 -6.53 7.89 0.95
CA HIS A 19 -6.46 9.35 0.79
C HIS A 19 -5.58 9.97 1.87
N PHE A 20 -5.04 11.15 1.57
CA PHE A 20 -4.21 11.90 2.52
C PHE A 20 -5.04 12.99 3.16
N ARG A 21 -5.16 13.00 4.49
CA ARG A 21 -6.11 13.90 5.19
C ARG A 21 -5.63 15.34 5.33
N LYS A 22 -4.34 15.51 5.65
CA LYS A 22 -3.76 16.81 5.97
C LYS A 22 -2.30 16.85 5.52
N PHE A 23 -1.96 17.89 4.77
CA PHE A 23 -0.62 18.18 4.32
C PHE A 23 0.11 19.09 5.31
N PRO A 24 1.45 19.08 5.30
CA PRO A 24 2.24 20.10 5.96
C PRO A 24 1.90 21.50 5.41
N CYS A 25 1.91 22.53 6.27
CA CYS A 25 1.54 23.91 5.88
C CYS A 25 2.32 24.48 4.68
N ASN A 26 3.50 23.92 4.38
CA ASN A 26 4.36 24.34 3.29
C ASN A 26 4.28 23.44 2.05
N ARG A 27 3.21 22.64 1.89
CA ARG A 27 3.01 21.71 0.78
C ARG A 27 1.55 21.76 0.30
N SER A 28 1.36 22.19 -0.94
CA SER A 28 0.03 22.36 -1.55
C SER A 28 -0.42 21.20 -2.43
N TYR A 29 0.49 20.29 -2.78
CA TYR A 29 0.20 19.12 -3.60
C TYR A 29 1.12 17.97 -3.23
N TYR A 30 0.72 16.77 -3.66
CA TYR A 30 1.60 15.62 -3.80
C TYR A 30 1.57 15.09 -5.23
N VAL A 31 2.63 14.39 -5.62
CA VAL A 31 2.71 13.63 -6.88
C VAL A 31 2.46 12.17 -6.54
N PHE A 32 1.46 11.54 -7.17
CA PHE A 32 1.12 10.13 -6.97
C PHE A 32 2.13 9.23 -7.69
N VAL A 33 2.82 8.36 -6.94
CA VAL A 33 3.80 7.37 -7.44
C VAL A 33 3.80 6.16 -6.51
N GLY A 34 4.15 4.99 -7.03
CA GLY A 34 4.30 3.72 -6.30
C GLY A 34 3.24 2.68 -6.63
N LEU A 35 2.47 2.92 -7.70
CA LEU A 35 1.46 1.99 -8.21
C LEU A 35 2.11 0.72 -8.76
N GLU A 36 3.23 0.83 -9.49
CA GLU A 36 3.95 -0.34 -10.04
C GLU A 36 4.33 -1.33 -8.94
N ASP A 37 5.06 -0.88 -7.91
CA ASP A 37 5.45 -1.73 -6.78
C ASP A 37 4.26 -2.30 -6.00
N VAL A 38 3.15 -1.55 -5.94
CA VAL A 38 1.91 -2.05 -5.33
C VAL A 38 1.33 -3.20 -6.15
N LEU A 39 1.25 -3.07 -7.47
CA LEU A 39 0.73 -4.12 -8.34
C LEU A 39 1.64 -5.36 -8.30
N ASP A 40 2.96 -5.18 -8.37
CA ASP A 40 3.92 -6.28 -8.27
C ASP A 40 3.77 -7.04 -6.93
N TYR A 41 3.60 -6.31 -5.82
CA TYR A 41 3.35 -6.92 -4.52
C TYR A 41 2.03 -7.71 -4.48
N LEU A 42 0.96 -7.16 -5.05
CA LEU A 42 -0.35 -7.80 -5.07
C LEU A 42 -0.36 -9.06 -5.94
N GLU A 43 0.32 -9.04 -7.09
CA GLU A 43 0.47 -10.20 -7.96
C GLU A 43 1.27 -11.33 -7.29
N ALA A 44 2.27 -10.99 -6.47
CA ALA A 44 3.09 -11.95 -5.74
C ALA A 44 2.55 -12.30 -4.34
N PHE A 45 1.43 -11.71 -3.93
CA PHE A 45 0.92 -11.82 -2.55
C PHE A 45 0.53 -13.26 -2.23
N SER A 46 1.30 -13.87 -1.33
CA SER A 46 1.10 -15.23 -0.82
C SER A 46 1.81 -15.40 0.52
N PHE A 47 1.42 -16.42 1.29
CA PHE A 47 2.14 -16.82 2.50
C PHE A 47 3.03 -18.01 2.19
N SER A 48 4.33 -17.90 2.48
CA SER A 48 5.24 -19.04 2.38
C SER A 48 5.06 -20.01 3.53
N ASP A 49 5.52 -21.25 3.37
CA ASP A 49 5.52 -22.25 4.45
C ASP A 49 6.29 -21.74 5.69
N ALA A 50 7.34 -20.95 5.48
CA ALA A 50 8.11 -20.34 6.57
C ALA A 50 7.29 -19.28 7.34
N ASP A 51 6.47 -18.50 6.64
CA ASP A 51 5.57 -17.52 7.26
C ASP A 51 4.49 -18.23 8.10
N ILE A 52 3.92 -19.32 7.58
CA ILE A 52 2.91 -20.12 8.28
C ILE A 52 3.50 -20.74 9.55
N GLU A 53 4.70 -21.33 9.48
CA GLU A 53 5.37 -21.89 10.66
C GLU A 53 5.74 -20.80 11.68
N ALA A 54 6.16 -19.62 11.22
CA ALA A 54 6.42 -18.49 12.11
C ALA A 54 5.15 -18.02 12.83
N LEU A 55 4.02 -17.92 12.12
CA LEU A 55 2.73 -17.58 12.72
C LEU A 55 2.27 -18.66 13.71
N LYS A 56 2.43 -19.93 13.36
CA LYS A 56 2.13 -21.06 14.26
C LYS A 56 2.95 -20.98 15.55
N TYR A 57 4.24 -20.66 15.45
CA TYR A 57 5.13 -20.50 16.60
C TYR A 57 4.70 -19.36 17.54
N LEU A 58 4.12 -18.27 17.01
CA LEU A 58 3.62 -17.17 17.85
C LEU A 58 2.50 -17.63 18.81
N GLY A 59 1.70 -18.63 18.41
CA GLY A 59 0.73 -19.31 19.27
C GLY A 59 -0.73 -18.84 19.31
N PRO A 60 -1.14 -17.61 18.92
CA PRO A 60 -2.54 -17.19 19.05
C PRO A 60 -3.43 -17.59 17.86
N PHE A 61 -2.88 -18.24 16.83
CA PHE A 61 -3.58 -18.51 15.57
C PHE A 61 -4.17 -19.92 15.52
N ASP A 62 -5.37 -20.04 14.96
CA ASP A 62 -6.06 -21.31 14.77
C ASP A 62 -5.48 -22.08 13.58
N ASP A 63 -5.29 -23.41 13.70
CA ASP A 63 -4.73 -24.24 12.62
C ASP A 63 -5.55 -24.17 11.32
N GLY A 64 -6.88 -24.07 11.42
CA GLY A 64 -7.75 -23.91 10.26
C GLY A 64 -7.59 -22.54 9.60
N PHE A 65 -7.34 -21.49 10.39
CA PHE A 65 -7.00 -20.17 9.85
C PHE A 65 -5.62 -20.16 9.18
N LEU A 66 -4.63 -20.84 9.75
CA LEU A 66 -3.30 -20.99 9.13
C LEU A 66 -3.39 -21.74 7.80
N GLN A 67 -4.20 -22.81 7.73
CA GLN A 67 -4.47 -23.53 6.49
C GLN A 67 -5.20 -22.67 5.44
N TYR A 68 -6.04 -21.73 5.88
CA TYR A 68 -6.66 -20.75 4.99
C TYR A 68 -5.62 -19.76 4.44
N LEU A 69 -4.70 -19.26 5.27
CA LEU A 69 -3.64 -18.35 4.84
C LEU A 69 -2.70 -18.98 3.81
N SER A 70 -2.39 -20.28 3.93
CA SER A 70 -1.47 -20.95 2.99
C SER A 70 -2.00 -21.04 1.56
N GLY A 71 -3.32 -20.93 1.37
CA GLY A 71 -3.96 -20.91 0.05
C GLY A 71 -4.42 -19.52 -0.37
N LEU A 72 -4.08 -18.47 0.39
CA LEU A 72 -4.53 -17.12 0.14
C LEU A 72 -3.70 -16.49 -0.98
N SER A 73 -4.40 -15.91 -1.97
CA SER A 73 -3.85 -15.05 -3.01
C SER A 73 -4.73 -13.82 -3.14
N PHE A 74 -4.17 -12.70 -3.58
CA PHE A 74 -4.98 -11.51 -3.85
C PHE A 74 -5.83 -11.71 -5.11
N SER A 75 -7.13 -11.44 -5.00
CA SER A 75 -8.13 -11.62 -6.06
C SER A 75 -8.99 -10.37 -6.31
N GLY A 76 -8.68 -9.28 -5.60
CA GLY A 76 -9.40 -8.02 -5.67
C GLY A 76 -9.11 -7.19 -6.93
N GLU A 77 -9.85 -6.10 -7.05
CA GLU A 77 -9.69 -5.06 -8.07
C GLU A 77 -8.98 -3.84 -7.47
N VAL A 78 -8.05 -3.25 -8.22
CA VAL A 78 -7.39 -1.99 -7.87
C VAL A 78 -7.80 -0.91 -8.87
N ARG A 79 -8.27 0.23 -8.36
CA ARG A 79 -8.53 1.44 -9.15
C ARG A 79 -7.61 2.54 -8.65
N SER A 80 -6.95 3.26 -9.55
CA SER A 80 -5.96 4.26 -9.14
C SER A 80 -5.86 5.41 -10.12
N MET A 81 -5.39 6.55 -9.62
CA MET A 81 -4.90 7.63 -10.47
C MET A 81 -3.68 7.18 -11.28
N PRO A 82 -3.43 7.74 -12.47
CA PRO A 82 -2.17 7.50 -13.17
C PRO A 82 -0.97 8.03 -12.37
N GLU A 83 0.17 7.36 -12.44
CA GLU A 83 1.41 7.88 -11.84
C GLU A 83 1.82 9.24 -12.44
N GLY A 84 2.41 10.09 -11.61
CA GLY A 84 2.75 11.47 -11.96
C GLY A 84 1.59 12.46 -11.81
N THR A 85 0.38 11.99 -11.50
CA THR A 85 -0.78 12.86 -11.24
C THR A 85 -0.60 13.65 -9.95
N LEU A 86 -0.97 14.93 -9.97
CA LEU A 86 -1.04 15.74 -8.75
C LEU A 86 -2.33 15.44 -8.00
N PHE A 87 -2.24 15.24 -6.68
CA PHE A 87 -3.42 15.04 -5.83
C PHE A 87 -3.40 15.94 -4.59
N PHE A 88 -4.59 16.11 -4.00
CA PHE A 88 -4.84 17.01 -2.88
C PHE A 88 -5.41 16.29 -1.65
N GLU A 89 -5.62 17.06 -0.58
CA GLU A 89 -6.16 16.52 0.66
C GLU A 89 -7.56 15.96 0.47
N ASN A 90 -7.83 14.82 1.11
CA ASN A 90 -9.14 14.15 1.14
C ASN A 90 -9.64 13.65 -0.23
N GLU A 91 -8.74 13.47 -1.19
CA GLU A 91 -9.02 12.84 -2.48
C GLU A 91 -8.54 11.37 -2.47
N PRO A 92 -9.38 10.41 -2.91
CA PRO A 92 -8.96 9.02 -3.03
C PRO A 92 -7.97 8.87 -4.21
N VAL A 93 -6.76 8.41 -3.93
CA VAL A 93 -5.69 8.21 -4.94
C VAL A 93 -5.62 6.77 -5.45
N LEU A 94 -6.05 5.82 -4.61
CA LEU A 94 -6.07 4.39 -4.88
C LEU A 94 -7.21 3.75 -4.09
N GLU A 95 -7.96 2.88 -4.73
CA GLU A 95 -9.01 2.07 -4.13
C GLU A 95 -8.74 0.58 -4.37
N VAL A 96 -8.93 -0.22 -3.32
CA VAL A 96 -8.83 -1.68 -3.37
C VAL A 96 -10.19 -2.26 -3.01
N ALA A 97 -10.76 -3.07 -3.90
CA ALA A 97 -12.05 -3.71 -3.71
C ALA A 97 -11.92 -5.24 -3.82
N GLY A 98 -12.48 -5.97 -2.87
CA GLY A 98 -12.40 -7.44 -2.86
C GLY A 98 -12.73 -8.02 -1.50
N PRO A 99 -12.45 -9.32 -1.26
CA PRO A 99 -12.70 -9.96 0.01
C PRO A 99 -12.02 -9.20 1.16
N VAL A 100 -12.77 -8.87 2.22
CA VAL A 100 -12.29 -7.98 3.30
C VAL A 100 -10.97 -8.44 3.92
N ILE A 101 -10.72 -9.75 4.02
CA ILE A 101 -9.48 -10.29 4.59
C ILE A 101 -8.29 -9.96 3.70
N GLU A 102 -8.42 -10.11 2.38
CA GLU A 102 -7.37 -9.78 1.42
C GLU A 102 -7.06 -8.29 1.46
N CYS A 103 -8.09 -7.43 1.33
CA CYS A 103 -7.94 -5.97 1.38
C CYS A 103 -7.27 -5.50 2.69
N GLN A 104 -7.68 -6.08 3.83
CA GLN A 104 -7.14 -5.73 5.13
C GLN A 104 -5.67 -6.12 5.31
N LEU A 105 -5.24 -7.26 4.74
CA LEU A 105 -3.86 -7.74 4.86
C LEU A 105 -2.89 -6.93 3.99
N VAL A 106 -3.33 -6.51 2.80
CA VAL A 106 -2.49 -5.71 1.89
C VAL A 106 -2.46 -4.22 2.25
N GLU A 107 -3.43 -3.73 3.03
CA GLU A 107 -3.58 -2.32 3.42
C GLU A 107 -2.27 -1.69 3.91
N THR A 108 -1.57 -2.36 4.84
CA THR A 108 -0.38 -1.79 5.48
C THR A 108 0.75 -1.57 4.48
N PHE A 109 0.95 -2.52 3.57
CA PHE A 109 1.97 -2.40 2.52
C PHE A 109 1.64 -1.24 1.57
N ILE A 110 0.40 -1.19 1.09
CA ILE A 110 -0.06 -0.16 0.15
C ILE A 110 0.08 1.25 0.75
N VAL A 111 -0.38 1.44 1.99
CA VAL A 111 -0.25 2.73 2.70
C VAL A 111 1.21 3.13 2.82
N ASN A 112 2.09 2.21 3.21
CA ASN A 112 3.51 2.51 3.37
C ASN A 112 4.17 2.87 2.04
N GLN A 113 3.95 2.08 0.99
CA GLN A 113 4.60 2.25 -0.31
C GLN A 113 4.18 3.55 -0.98
N ILE A 114 2.88 3.79 -1.10
CA ILE A 114 2.35 5.01 -1.72
C ILE A 114 2.77 6.25 -0.92
N ASN A 115 2.75 6.18 0.41
CA ASN A 115 3.16 7.31 1.26
C ASN A 115 4.63 7.69 1.04
N LEU A 116 5.54 6.70 1.13
CA LEU A 116 6.97 6.93 1.00
C LEU A 116 7.33 7.51 -0.37
N GLN A 117 6.87 6.85 -1.43
CA GLN A 117 7.21 7.26 -2.79
C GLN A 117 6.60 8.59 -3.18
N SER A 118 5.32 8.81 -2.87
CA SER A 118 4.67 10.09 -3.15
C SER A 118 5.35 11.24 -2.39
N MET A 119 5.82 11.02 -1.15
CA MET A 119 6.63 12.01 -0.43
C MET A 119 7.95 12.34 -1.14
N MET A 120 8.68 11.32 -1.58
CA MET A 120 9.96 11.47 -2.28
C MET A 120 9.77 12.17 -3.63
N ALA A 121 8.83 11.72 -4.45
CA ALA A 121 8.50 12.30 -5.75
C ALA A 121 8.09 13.78 -5.61
N THR A 122 7.24 14.10 -4.63
CA THR A 122 6.83 15.47 -4.34
C THR A 122 8.01 16.34 -3.93
N LYS A 123 8.96 15.82 -3.15
CA LYS A 123 10.17 16.55 -2.77
C LYS A 123 11.06 16.80 -3.99
N ALA A 124 11.26 15.80 -4.84
CA ALA A 124 12.05 15.91 -6.06
C ALA A 124 11.44 16.95 -7.01
N ALA A 125 10.13 16.87 -7.28
CA ALA A 125 9.41 17.81 -8.15
C ALA A 125 9.59 19.27 -7.70
N ARG A 126 9.52 19.52 -6.38
CA ARG A 126 9.74 20.86 -5.81
C ARG A 126 11.18 21.34 -5.95
N THR A 127 12.16 20.45 -5.81
CA THR A 127 13.58 20.77 -6.02
C THR A 127 13.83 21.14 -7.49
N VAL A 128 13.30 20.36 -8.43
CA VAL A 128 13.39 20.63 -9.88
C VAL A 128 12.74 21.97 -10.23
N HIS A 129 11.55 22.23 -9.68
CA HIS A 129 10.88 23.52 -9.88
C HIS A 129 11.72 24.70 -9.38
N ALA A 130 12.30 24.60 -8.18
CA ALA A 130 13.16 25.63 -7.61
C ALA A 130 14.47 25.83 -8.37
N ALA A 131 14.98 24.80 -9.05
CA ALA A 131 16.21 24.88 -9.85
C ALA A 131 16.07 25.76 -11.10
N ALA A 132 14.83 26.02 -11.55
CA ALA A 132 14.51 26.89 -12.69
C ALA A 132 15.29 26.51 -13.98
N GLY A 133 15.24 25.23 -14.34
CA GLY A 133 15.91 24.68 -15.54
C GLY A 133 17.39 24.31 -15.34
N ARG A 134 17.97 24.55 -14.17
CA ARG A 134 19.29 24.01 -13.82
C ARG A 134 19.24 22.51 -13.55
N GLN A 135 20.32 21.81 -13.86
CA GLN A 135 20.46 20.39 -13.60
C GLN A 135 20.35 20.07 -12.10
N VAL A 136 19.60 19.03 -11.76
CA VAL A 136 19.45 18.49 -10.40
C VAL A 136 20.00 17.06 -10.41
N LEU A 137 20.84 16.75 -9.43
CA LEU A 137 21.47 15.43 -9.24
C LEU A 137 21.16 14.95 -7.82
N ASP A 138 20.69 13.71 -7.70
CA ASP A 138 20.47 13.07 -6.40
C ASP A 138 21.65 12.19 -5.99
N PHE A 139 22.09 12.33 -4.73
CA PHE A 139 23.19 11.58 -4.13
C PHE A 139 22.76 10.90 -2.81
N ALA A 140 21.45 10.72 -2.59
CA ALA A 140 20.88 10.23 -1.33
C ALA A 140 21.11 8.74 -1.07
N ALA A 141 21.56 7.94 -2.06
CA ALA A 141 21.68 6.48 -1.96
C ALA A 141 22.46 5.94 -0.75
N ARG A 142 23.37 6.72 -0.15
CA ARG A 142 24.14 6.31 1.05
C ARG A 142 23.44 6.63 2.38
N ARG A 143 22.25 7.24 2.35
CA ARG A 143 21.45 7.69 3.51
C ARG A 143 19.95 7.43 3.33
N SER A 144 19.58 6.63 2.33
CA SER A 144 18.20 6.26 2.01
C SER A 144 17.62 5.27 3.01
#